data_AF-A0A509AHY7-F1
#
_entry.id   AF-A0A509AHY7-F1
#
_cell.length_a   1.000
_cell.length_b   1.000
_cell.length_c   1.000
_cell.angle_alpha   90.00
_cell.angle_beta   90.00
_cell.angle_gamma   90.00
#
_symmetry.space_group_name_H-M   'P 1'
#
loop_
_entity.id
_entity.type
_entity.pdbx_description
1 polymer ?
#
loop_
_entity_poly.entity_id
_entity_poly.type
_entity_poly.pdbx_seq_one_letter_code
_entity_poly.pdbx_strand_id
1 'polypeptide(L)'
;MLSKLLFFLIFTCFLFFLTNFNNDAKCFYIPKVHCAKYFYLKDTNDVAGYSDGYERYIQEKKMKQLKMKSENKTVKQLRITPRIGANDLLIKINSAKQFLIGRYRVKFILTLKGREYTNIENVKKIFNKISEELKPYGNSETMRHSGNVVSQLFNLKAKKKN
;
A
#
# COMPACT_ATOMS: atom_id res chain seq x y z
N MET A 1 -40.43 -6.51 -51.19
CA MET A 1 -40.35 -7.98 -51.09
C MET A 1 -39.02 -8.53 -50.58
N LEU A 2 -37.92 -7.76 -50.57
CA LEU A 2 -36.58 -8.23 -50.14
C LEU A 2 -36.39 -8.42 -48.61
N SER A 3 -37.16 -7.76 -47.74
CA SER A 3 -36.99 -7.87 -46.28
C SER A 3 -37.61 -9.13 -45.66
N LYS A 4 -38.55 -9.78 -46.36
CA LYS A 4 -39.18 -11.04 -45.92
C LYS A 4 -38.28 -12.26 -46.18
N LEU A 5 -37.36 -12.17 -47.15
CA LEU A 5 -36.42 -13.26 -47.47
C LEU A 5 -35.26 -13.34 -46.46
N LEU A 6 -34.78 -12.19 -45.95
CA LEU A 6 -33.67 -12.13 -44.99
C LEU A 6 -34.08 -12.66 -43.61
N PHE A 7 -35.33 -12.43 -43.20
CA PHE A 7 -35.87 -12.92 -41.92
C PHE A 7 -36.09 -14.44 -41.94
N PHE A 8 -36.40 -15.02 -43.11
CA PHE A 8 -36.60 -16.45 -43.27
C PHE A 8 -35.28 -17.23 -43.20
N LEU A 9 -34.17 -16.66 -43.71
CA LEU A 9 -32.84 -17.27 -43.63
C LEU A 9 -32.25 -17.26 -42.21
N ILE A 10 -32.58 -16.26 -41.39
CA ILE A 10 -32.13 -16.20 -39.99
C ILE A 10 -32.94 -17.17 -39.12
N PHE A 11 -34.24 -17.35 -39.40
CA PHE A 11 -35.11 -18.26 -38.66
C PHE A 11 -34.82 -19.74 -38.95
N THR A 12 -34.49 -20.10 -40.20
CA THR A 12 -34.09 -21.47 -40.55
C THR A 12 -32.71 -21.83 -40.01
N CYS A 13 -31.78 -20.87 -39.95
CA CYS A 13 -30.45 -21.09 -39.37
C CYS A 13 -30.49 -21.21 -37.83
N PHE A 14 -31.43 -20.52 -37.16
CA PHE A 14 -31.62 -20.61 -35.71
C PHE A 14 -32.36 -21.89 -35.27
N LEU A 15 -33.27 -22.42 -36.10
CA LEU A 15 -33.93 -23.71 -35.86
C LEU A 15 -33.04 -24.93 -36.19
N PHE A 16 -32.04 -24.77 -37.05
CA PHE A 16 -31.05 -25.82 -37.32
C PHE A 16 -30.04 -25.99 -36.17
N PHE A 17 -29.89 -24.99 -35.29
CA PHE A 17 -28.99 -25.04 -34.13
C PHE A 17 -29.59 -25.69 -32.87
N LEU A 18 -30.86 -26.12 -32.91
CA LEU A 18 -31.59 -26.67 -31.76
C LEU A 18 -32.08 -28.13 -31.93
N THR A 19 -31.67 -28.87 -32.96
CA THR A 19 -32.18 -30.24 -33.23
C THR A 19 -31.15 -31.36 -33.25
N ASN A 20 -29.94 -31.16 -32.74
CA ASN A 20 -29.02 -32.27 -32.51
C ASN A 20 -28.45 -32.22 -31.11
N PHE A 21 -29.12 -32.89 -30.18
CA PHE A 21 -28.51 -33.73 -29.15
C PHE A 21 -29.63 -34.29 -28.30
N ASN A 22 -30.19 -35.43 -28.68
CA ASN A 22 -30.84 -36.32 -27.73
C ASN A 22 -30.93 -37.77 -28.27
N ASN A 23 -30.22 -38.63 -27.55
CA ASN A 23 -30.58 -40.00 -27.19
C ASN A 23 -30.52 -41.10 -28.27
N ASP A 24 -29.39 -41.80 -28.29
CA ASP A 24 -29.37 -43.23 -28.61
C ASP A 24 -29.16 -44.03 -27.33
N ALA A 25 -30.24 -44.66 -26.88
CA ALA A 25 -30.23 -45.64 -25.81
C ALA A 25 -29.82 -47.01 -26.35
N LYS A 26 -28.74 -47.59 -25.79
CA LYS A 26 -28.60 -49.04 -25.62
C LYS A 26 -28.01 -49.34 -24.24
N CYS A 27 -28.91 -49.57 -23.27
CA CYS A 27 -28.61 -50.39 -22.12
C CYS A 27 -28.71 -51.85 -22.56
N PHE A 28 -27.59 -52.57 -22.56
CA PHE A 28 -27.59 -54.03 -22.44
C PHE A 28 -26.78 -54.40 -21.19
N TYR A 29 -27.39 -55.25 -20.40
CA TYR A 29 -27.10 -55.68 -19.04
C TYR A 29 -25.73 -56.37 -18.91
N ILE A 30 -24.97 -56.09 -17.83
CA ILE A 30 -24.02 -56.98 -17.10
C ILE A 30 -23.62 -56.27 -15.78
N PRO A 31 -23.37 -57.00 -14.67
CA PRO A 31 -23.92 -56.67 -13.36
C PRO A 31 -22.93 -56.15 -12.31
N LYS A 32 -23.51 -55.65 -11.20
CA LYS A 32 -23.01 -55.58 -9.82
C LYS A 32 -21.49 -55.73 -9.63
N VAL A 33 -20.81 -54.60 -9.71
CA VAL A 33 -19.93 -54.23 -8.60
C VAL A 33 -20.31 -52.83 -8.21
N HIS A 34 -20.58 -52.68 -6.92
CA HIS A 34 -20.90 -51.44 -6.26
C HIS A 34 -19.83 -50.41 -6.67
N CYS A 35 -20.15 -49.57 -7.65
CA CYS A 35 -19.42 -48.33 -7.86
C CYS A 35 -19.83 -47.49 -6.66
N ALA A 36 -19.17 -47.72 -5.52
CA ALA A 36 -18.95 -46.66 -4.58
C ALA A 36 -18.43 -45.54 -5.47
N LYS A 37 -19.29 -44.54 -5.68
CA LYS A 37 -18.92 -43.24 -6.20
C LYS A 37 -17.85 -42.80 -5.22
N TYR A 38 -16.60 -43.16 -5.52
CA TYR A 38 -15.43 -42.57 -4.93
C TYR A 38 -15.55 -41.12 -5.36
N PHE A 39 -16.25 -40.41 -4.49
CA PHE A 39 -16.11 -39.01 -4.24
C PHE A 39 -14.63 -38.81 -3.91
N TYR A 40 -13.79 -38.85 -4.94
CA TYR A 40 -12.49 -38.22 -4.87
C TYR A 40 -12.83 -36.74 -4.77
N LEU A 41 -13.01 -36.29 -3.52
CA LEU A 41 -12.45 -35.03 -3.11
C LEU A 41 -11.11 -34.95 -3.83
N LYS A 42 -10.98 -34.00 -4.76
CA LYS A 42 -9.64 -33.50 -5.04
C LYS A 42 -9.19 -32.90 -3.72
N ASP A 43 -8.58 -33.73 -2.89
CA ASP A 43 -7.73 -33.25 -1.81
C ASP A 43 -6.82 -32.21 -2.45
N THR A 44 -6.66 -31.09 -1.78
CA THR A 44 -6.06 -29.83 -2.22
C THR A 44 -4.56 -29.94 -2.57
N ASN A 45 -4.16 -30.98 -3.28
CA ASN A 45 -2.79 -31.48 -3.40
C ASN A 45 -2.32 -31.65 -4.86
N ASP A 46 -3.06 -31.18 -5.87
CA ASP A 46 -2.55 -30.99 -7.24
C ASP A 46 -1.55 -29.81 -7.35
N VAL A 47 -0.99 -29.35 -6.22
CA VAL A 47 0.06 -28.34 -6.18
C VAL A 47 1.36 -29.06 -6.52
N ALA A 48 1.91 -28.82 -7.72
CA ALA A 48 3.20 -29.33 -8.14
C ALA A 48 4.22 -29.18 -7.01
N GLY A 49 4.57 -30.32 -6.41
CA GLY A 49 5.10 -30.44 -5.06
C GLY A 49 6.50 -29.89 -4.94
N TYR A 50 6.58 -28.70 -4.37
CA TYR A 50 7.81 -28.16 -3.90
C TYR A 50 8.03 -28.63 -2.46
N SER A 51 9.25 -29.02 -2.10
CA SER A 51 9.50 -29.37 -0.70
C SER A 51 9.26 -28.14 0.19
N ASP A 52 8.70 -28.33 1.39
CA ASP A 52 8.49 -27.27 2.39
C ASP A 52 9.76 -26.41 2.57
N GLY A 53 10.94 -27.05 2.52
CA GLY A 53 12.23 -26.36 2.51
C GLY A 53 12.47 -25.44 1.29
N TYR A 54 12.09 -25.86 0.09
CA TYR A 54 12.21 -25.03 -1.10
C TYR A 54 11.19 -23.87 -1.06
N GLU A 55 9.96 -24.06 -0.55
CA GLU A 55 8.96 -22.98 -0.50
C GLU A 55 9.43 -21.87 0.44
N ARG A 56 9.92 -22.29 1.60
CA ARG A 56 10.54 -21.42 2.60
C ARG A 56 11.74 -20.67 2.02
N TYR A 57 12.58 -21.33 1.24
CA TYR A 57 13.71 -20.70 0.56
C TYR A 57 13.27 -19.62 -0.44
N ILE A 58 12.24 -19.86 -1.26
CA ILE A 58 11.71 -18.86 -2.20
C ILE A 58 11.12 -17.67 -1.45
N GLN A 59 10.35 -17.93 -0.40
CA GLN A 59 9.78 -16.88 0.44
C GLN A 59 10.87 -16.03 1.08
N GLU A 60 11.89 -16.65 1.67
CA GLU A 60 13.04 -15.94 2.24
C GLU A 60 13.78 -15.11 1.19
N LYS A 61 14.03 -15.67 0.01
CA LYS A 61 14.68 -14.96 -1.10
C LYS A 61 13.87 -13.74 -1.52
N LYS A 62 12.55 -13.89 -1.66
CA LYS A 62 11.62 -12.78 -1.97
C LYS A 62 11.63 -11.73 -0.86
N MET A 63 11.57 -12.14 0.41
CA MET A 63 11.60 -11.23 1.56
C MET A 63 12.92 -10.48 1.66
N LYS A 64 14.06 -11.13 1.39
CA LYS A 64 15.38 -10.47 1.31
C LYS A 64 15.41 -9.44 0.19
N GLN A 65 14.93 -9.79 -1.00
CA GLN A 65 14.84 -8.85 -2.13
C GLN A 65 13.93 -7.65 -1.83
N LEU A 66 12.79 -7.85 -1.16
CA LEU A 66 11.90 -6.76 -0.76
C LEU A 66 12.56 -5.83 0.27
N LYS A 67 13.27 -6.38 1.26
CA LYS A 67 14.01 -5.60 2.26
C LYS A 67 15.15 -4.79 1.64
N MET A 68 15.85 -5.34 0.65
CA MET A 68 16.90 -4.62 -0.08
C MET A 68 16.34 -3.48 -0.94
N LYS A 69 15.14 -3.67 -1.52
CA LYS A 69 14.45 -2.64 -2.31
C LYS A 69 13.84 -1.53 -1.45
N SER A 70 13.47 -1.82 -0.21
CA SER A 70 12.97 -0.80 0.71
C SER A 70 14.13 0.07 1.22
N GLU A 71 14.27 1.29 0.69
CA GLU A 71 15.15 2.29 1.28
C GLU A 71 14.63 2.66 2.68
N ASN A 72 15.43 2.37 3.71
CA ASN A 72 15.11 2.78 5.08
C ASN A 72 15.14 4.30 5.17
N LYS A 73 13.96 4.94 5.23
CA LYS A 73 13.82 6.38 5.42
C LYS A 73 14.26 6.75 6.84
N THR A 74 15.53 7.08 7.02
CA THR A 74 16.03 7.49 8.33
C THR A 74 15.40 8.81 8.77
N VAL A 75 15.09 8.91 10.06
CA VAL A 75 14.49 10.10 10.67
C VAL A 75 15.60 10.93 11.30
N LYS A 76 15.86 12.12 10.76
CA LYS A 76 16.80 13.09 11.31
C LYS A 76 16.07 13.94 12.35
N GLN A 77 16.64 14.06 13.54
CA GLN A 77 16.04 14.79 14.65
C GLN A 77 16.72 16.16 14.80
N LEU A 78 15.93 17.22 14.86
CA LEU A 78 16.41 18.59 15.10
C LEU A 78 15.83 19.07 16.43
N ARG A 79 16.70 19.28 17.41
CA ARG A 79 16.32 19.81 18.72
C ARG A 79 16.30 21.33 18.69
N ILE A 80 15.26 21.90 19.27
CA ILE A 80 15.05 23.34 19.44
C ILE A 80 14.61 23.66 20.87
N THR A 81 14.84 24.89 21.28
CA THR A 81 14.47 25.43 22.61
C THR A 81 13.33 26.43 22.42
N PRO A 82 12.39 26.56 23.37
CA PRO A 82 11.28 27.52 23.23
C PRO A 82 11.70 29.00 23.18
N ARG A 83 12.89 29.36 23.68
CA ARG A 83 13.47 30.71 23.58
C ARG A 83 14.50 30.86 22.45
N ILE A 84 14.35 30.10 21.38
CA ILE A 84 15.27 30.14 20.24
C ILE A 84 15.23 31.51 19.54
N GLY A 85 16.40 32.05 19.20
CA GLY A 85 16.50 33.28 18.42
C GLY A 85 16.08 33.08 16.96
N ALA A 86 15.75 34.18 16.27
CA ALA A 86 15.32 34.13 14.88
C ALA A 86 16.39 33.53 13.94
N ASN A 87 17.65 33.92 14.13
CA ASN A 87 18.76 33.43 13.31
C ASN A 87 19.02 31.93 13.52
N ASP A 88 19.06 31.47 14.77
CA ASP A 88 19.27 30.06 15.11
C ASP A 88 18.16 29.17 14.55
N LEU A 89 16.91 29.66 14.60
CA LEU A 89 15.77 28.99 14.00
C LEU A 89 15.94 28.84 12.48
N LEU A 90 16.37 29.89 11.80
CA LEU A 90 16.63 29.85 10.35
C LEU A 90 17.73 28.84 9.98
N ILE A 91 18.81 28.76 10.76
CA ILE A 91 19.87 27.76 10.56
C ILE A 91 19.32 26.33 10.68
N LYS A 92 18.46 26.07 11.67
CA LYS A 92 17.78 24.77 11.83
C LYS A 92 16.82 24.47 10.69
N ILE A 93 16.08 25.47 10.21
CA ILE A 93 15.20 25.34 9.05
C ILE A 93 16.00 25.02 7.79
N ASN A 94 17.11 25.69 7.54
CA ASN A 94 17.98 25.42 6.39
C ASN A 94 18.56 24.01 6.44
N SER A 95 18.96 23.55 7.63
CA SER A 95 19.37 22.16 7.83
C SER A 95 18.24 21.16 7.52
N ALA A 96 17.01 21.47 7.94
CA ALA A 96 15.84 20.66 7.61
C ALA A 96 15.53 20.63 6.10
N LYS A 97 15.68 21.77 5.41
CA LYS A 97 15.55 21.86 3.94
C LYS A 97 16.51 20.87 3.26
N GLN A 98 17.79 20.86 3.66
CA GLN A 98 18.79 19.93 3.12
C GLN A 98 18.44 18.47 3.40
N PHE A 99 17.96 18.15 4.61
CA PHE A 99 17.55 16.78 4.93
C PHE A 99 16.33 16.32 4.13
N LEU A 100 15.33 17.19 3.93
CA LEU A 100 14.16 16.86 3.13
C LEU A 100 14.54 16.64 1.66
N ILE A 101 15.43 17.46 1.09
CA ILE A 101 15.98 17.28 -0.26
C ILE A 101 16.72 15.93 -0.36
N GLY A 102 17.48 15.57 0.66
CA GLY A 102 18.14 14.27 0.80
C GLY A 102 17.20 13.08 1.06
N ARG A 103 15.88 13.25 0.90
CA ARG A 103 14.83 12.22 1.12
C ARG A 103 14.76 11.68 2.54
N TYR A 104 15.29 12.40 3.52
CA TYR A 104 15.13 12.06 4.93
C TYR A 104 13.83 12.62 5.49
N ARG A 105 13.31 11.97 6.54
CA ARG A 105 12.22 12.52 7.36
C ARG A 105 12.84 13.38 8.45
N VAL A 106 12.24 14.52 8.77
CA VAL A 106 12.79 15.46 9.76
C VAL A 106 11.84 15.60 10.93
N LYS A 107 12.28 15.24 12.13
CA LYS A 107 11.50 15.44 13.36
C LYS A 107 12.07 16.62 14.13
N PHE A 108 11.28 17.69 14.24
CA PHE A 108 11.60 18.77 15.17
C PHE A 108 11.16 18.37 16.58
N ILE A 109 12.03 18.59 17.55
CA ILE A 109 11.84 18.24 18.96
C ILE A 109 12.09 19.49 19.79
N LEU A 110 11.07 19.96 20.47
CA LEU A 110 11.14 21.07 21.41
C LEU A 110 10.92 20.55 22.82
N THR A 111 11.88 20.79 23.70
CA THR A 111 11.76 20.40 25.11
C THR A 111 11.36 21.61 25.95
N LEU A 112 10.18 21.55 26.54
CA LEU A 112 9.69 22.50 27.51
C LEU A 112 10.42 22.33 28.84
N LYS A 113 10.71 23.44 29.51
CA LYS A 113 11.38 23.47 30.81
C LYS A 113 10.53 24.26 31.80
N GLY A 114 10.04 23.64 32.87
CA GLY A 114 9.40 24.29 34.04
C GLY A 114 8.42 25.42 33.71
N ARG A 115 8.91 26.66 33.68
CA ARG A 115 8.12 27.88 33.40
C ARG A 115 7.58 27.99 31.96
N GLU A 116 8.07 27.17 31.05
CA GLU A 116 7.71 27.22 29.63
C GLU A 116 6.39 26.50 29.32
N TYR A 117 5.87 25.66 30.23
CA TYR A 117 4.63 24.90 30.00
C TYR A 117 3.41 25.80 29.80
N THR A 118 3.37 26.97 30.42
CA THR A 118 2.28 27.92 30.28
C THR A 118 2.31 28.66 28.94
N ASN A 119 3.47 28.74 28.29
CA ASN A 119 3.65 29.46 27.03
C ASN A 119 3.50 28.57 25.79
N ILE A 120 2.37 27.87 25.70
CA ILE A 120 2.04 27.00 24.56
C ILE A 120 1.90 27.81 23.28
N GLU A 121 1.45 29.06 23.36
CA GLU A 121 1.29 29.93 22.19
C GLU A 121 2.62 30.20 21.49
N ASN A 122 3.69 30.48 22.22
CA ASN A 122 5.01 30.68 21.63
C ASN A 122 5.49 29.42 20.90
N VAL A 123 5.29 28.24 21.50
CA VAL A 123 5.62 26.96 20.86
C VAL A 123 4.86 26.80 19.54
N LYS A 124 3.55 27.08 19.53
CA LYS A 124 2.74 27.04 18.31
C LYS A 124 3.26 28.02 17.25
N LYS A 125 3.62 29.25 17.64
CA LYS A 125 4.18 30.25 16.72
C LYS A 125 5.48 29.76 16.07
N ILE A 126 6.37 29.14 16.84
CA ILE A 126 7.63 28.57 16.32
C ILE A 126 7.35 27.46 15.29
N PHE A 127 6.48 26.49 15.62
CA PHE A 127 6.16 25.39 14.71
C PHE A 127 5.38 25.85 13.47
N ASN A 128 4.53 26.87 13.58
CA ASN A 128 3.85 27.48 12.44
C ASN A 128 4.87 28.13 11.49
N LYS A 129 5.82 28.90 12.01
CA LYS A 129 6.89 29.49 11.21
C LYS A 129 7.74 28.44 10.49
N ILE A 130 8.09 27.34 11.19
CA ILE A 130 8.79 26.21 10.57
C ILE A 130 7.93 25.58 9.45
N SER A 131 6.63 25.41 9.69
CA SER A 131 5.71 24.80 8.73
C SER A 131 5.53 25.65 7.47
N GLU A 132 5.45 26.98 7.61
CA GLU A 132 5.37 27.92 6.49
C GLU A 132 6.63 27.84 5.61
N GLU A 133 7.81 27.91 6.24
CA GLU A 133 9.11 27.84 5.55
C GLU A 133 9.38 26.50 4.86
N LEU A 134 8.87 25.39 5.43
CA LEU A 134 9.09 24.04 4.89
C LEU A 134 7.98 23.54 3.97
N LYS A 135 6.84 24.25 3.88
CA LYS A 135 5.70 23.94 2.99
C LYS A 135 6.07 23.63 1.53
N PRO A 136 7.04 24.30 0.88
CA PRO A 136 7.41 23.94 -0.50
C PRO A 136 8.12 22.59 -0.61
N TYR A 137 8.86 22.18 0.42
CA TYR A 137 9.69 20.96 0.40
C TYR A 137 8.96 19.74 0.97
N GLY A 138 8.08 19.94 1.94
CA GLY A 138 7.50 18.85 2.71
C GLY A 138 6.10 19.12 3.24
N ASN A 139 5.42 18.03 3.58
CA ASN A 139 4.18 18.05 4.31
C ASN A 139 4.49 17.83 5.80
N SER A 140 3.90 18.66 6.66
CA SER A 140 4.01 18.51 8.10
C SER A 140 2.92 17.59 8.64
N GLU A 141 3.27 16.77 9.63
CA GLU A 141 2.31 16.06 10.45
C GLU A 141 1.78 16.96 11.58
N THR A 142 0.77 16.47 12.29
CA THR A 142 0.25 17.14 13.48
C THR A 142 1.32 17.20 14.58
N MET A 143 1.33 18.31 15.30
CA MET A 143 2.18 18.50 16.47
C MET A 143 1.74 17.52 17.57
N ARG A 144 2.66 16.71 18.07
CA ARG A 144 2.43 15.74 19.15
C ARG A 144 3.08 16.22 20.43
N HIS A 145 2.33 16.17 21.53
CA HIS A 145 2.80 16.47 22.87
C HIS A 145 3.04 15.16 23.63
N SER A 146 4.24 14.99 24.17
CA SER A 146 4.65 13.82 24.95
C SER A 146 5.34 14.31 26.23
N GLY A 147 4.53 14.59 27.25
CA GLY A 147 5.02 15.19 28.50
C GLY A 147 5.69 16.54 28.25
N ASN A 148 6.95 16.67 28.64
CA ASN A 148 7.72 17.91 28.43
C ASN A 148 8.21 18.12 26.99
N VAL A 149 7.98 17.16 26.08
CA VAL A 149 8.47 17.22 24.72
C VAL A 149 7.33 17.48 23.75
N VAL A 150 7.48 18.52 22.93
CA VAL A 150 6.65 18.80 21.78
C VAL A 150 7.39 18.40 20.52
N SER A 151 6.77 17.66 19.62
CA SER A 151 7.43 17.26 18.39
C SER A 151 6.52 17.33 17.17
N GLN A 152 7.11 17.64 16.03
CA GLN A 152 6.43 17.64 14.75
C GLN A 152 7.32 16.97 13.71
N LEU A 153 6.73 16.05 12.94
CA LEU A 153 7.41 15.29 11.91
C LEU A 153 7.11 15.89 10.53
N PHE A 154 8.13 16.00 9.70
CA PHE A 154 8.06 16.52 8.34
C PHE A 154 8.48 15.44 7.36
N ASN A 155 7.66 15.24 6.34
CA ASN A 155 7.85 14.27 5.29
C ASN A 155 8.07 14.99 3.96
N LEU A 156 8.97 14.49 3.12
CA LEU A 156 9.19 15.06 1.78
C LEU A 156 7.89 15.02 0.95
N LYS A 157 7.60 16.12 0.26
CA LYS A 157 6.45 16.22 -0.64
C LYS A 157 6.73 15.42 -1.91
N ALA A 158 5.76 14.64 -2.37
CA ALA A 158 5.88 13.96 -3.65
C ALA A 158 6.02 14.97 -4.79
N LYS A 159 6.94 14.74 -5.73
CA LYS A 159 6.99 15.53 -6.97
C LYS A 159 5.67 15.34 -7.70
N LYS A 160 4.99 16.43 -8.04
CA LYS A 160 3.85 16.39 -8.96
C LYS A 160 4.42 15.97 -10.32
N LYS A 161 3.96 14.83 -10.84
CA LYS A 161 4.28 14.41 -12.20
C LYS A 161 3.46 15.34 -13.10
N ASN A 162 4.12 16.30 -13.74
CA ASN A 162 3.55 17.01 -14.87
C ASN A 162 3.54 16.08 -16.09
#